data_AF-A0A937MWR5-F1
#
_entry.id   AF-A0A937MWR5-F1
#
_cell.length_a   1.000
_cell.length_b   1.000
_cell.length_c   1.000
_cell.angle_alpha   90.00
_cell.angle_beta   90.00
_cell.angle_gamma   90.00
#
_symmetry.space_group_name_H-M   'P 1'
#
loop_
_entity.id
_entity.type
_entity.pdbx_description
1 polymer ?
#
loop_
_entity_poly.entity_id
_entity_poly.type
_entity_poly.pdbx_seq_one_letter_code
_entity_poly.pdbx_strand_id
1 'polypeptide(L)'
;MTNLINKDGLSVTNNPRAIHEELFRGTGSVMGTGAAIFMQNESITEKYIVISKDNGLEPPTDQRFVAGRYKEALELFQQWLKD
;
A
#
# COMPACT_ATOMS: atom_id res chain seq x y z
N MET A 1 -6.63 -15.73 -4.61
CA MET A 1 -6.18 -14.63 -5.52
C MET A 1 -6.55 -13.34 -4.84
N THR A 2 -5.57 -12.59 -4.35
CA THR A 2 -5.82 -11.32 -3.68
C THR A 2 -6.18 -10.29 -4.75
N ASN A 3 -7.43 -9.82 -4.77
CA ASN A 3 -7.82 -8.72 -5.63
C ASN A 3 -7.29 -7.43 -5.02
N LEU A 4 -6.36 -6.80 -5.71
CA LEU A 4 -5.94 -5.45 -5.38
C LEU A 4 -6.73 -4.47 -6.23
N ILE A 5 -7.08 -3.34 -5.66
CA ILE A 5 -7.74 -2.22 -6.33
C ILE A 5 -6.95 -0.95 -6.07
N ASN A 6 -6.96 -0.01 -7.01
CA ASN A 6 -6.39 1.30 -6.77
C ASN A 6 -7.42 2.28 -6.20
N LYS A 7 -7.03 3.55 -6.06
CA LYS A 7 -7.92 4.63 -5.57
C LYS A 7 -9.15 4.84 -6.45
N ASP A 8 -9.04 4.59 -7.76
CA ASP A 8 -10.12 4.71 -8.73
C ASP A 8 -11.02 3.46 -8.80
N GLY A 9 -10.74 2.43 -8.00
CA GLY A 9 -11.48 1.17 -8.00
C GLY A 9 -11.11 0.22 -9.15
N LEU A 10 -10.03 0.50 -9.88
CA LEU A 10 -9.52 -0.36 -10.94
C LEU A 10 -8.72 -1.52 -10.33
N SER A 11 -8.88 -2.72 -10.90
CA SER A 11 -8.13 -3.89 -10.47
C SER A 11 -6.64 -3.75 -10.76
N VAL A 12 -5.82 -3.89 -9.73
CA VAL A 12 -4.37 -3.89 -9.79
C VAL A 12 -3.87 -5.34 -9.74
N THR A 13 -2.94 -5.67 -10.62
CA THR A 13 -2.31 -6.99 -10.58
C THR A 13 -1.48 -7.13 -9.31
N ASN A 14 -1.65 -8.22 -8.55
CA ASN A 14 -0.85 -8.51 -7.35
C ASN A 14 0.58 -8.93 -7.73
N ASN A 15 1.40 -7.97 -8.15
CA ASN A 15 2.79 -8.17 -8.50
C ASN A 15 3.60 -6.93 -8.02
N PRO A 16 4.78 -7.10 -7.40
CA PRO A 16 5.66 -6.00 -6.98
C PRO A 16 5.75 -4.86 -7.98
N ARG A 17 5.93 -5.19 -9.26
CA ARG A 17 6.06 -4.18 -10.31
C ARG A 17 4.80 -3.34 -10.47
N ALA A 18 3.63 -3.97 -10.54
CA ALA A 18 2.36 -3.27 -10.74
C ALA A 18 2.01 -2.39 -9.54
N ILE A 19 2.27 -2.89 -8.32
CA ILE A 19 2.07 -2.13 -7.07
C ILE A 19 3.01 -0.92 -7.03
N HIS A 20 4.27 -1.10 -7.41
CA HIS A 20 5.24 0.00 -7.50
C HIS A 20 4.81 1.05 -8.53
N GLU A 21 4.36 0.64 -9.71
CA GLU A 21 3.88 1.58 -10.73
C GLU A 21 2.66 2.37 -10.24
N GLU A 22 1.69 1.71 -9.61
CA GLU A 22 0.53 2.43 -9.04
C GLU A 22 0.90 3.38 -7.90
N LEU A 23 1.84 3.01 -7.04
CA LEU A 23 2.27 3.87 -5.93
C LEU A 23 3.07 5.09 -6.38
N PHE A 24 3.97 4.95 -7.35
CA PHE A 24 4.90 6.03 -7.72
C PHE A 24 4.50 6.80 -8.98
N ARG A 25 3.74 6.19 -9.90
CA ARG A 25 3.36 6.78 -11.18
C ARG A 25 1.85 6.88 -11.38
N GLY A 26 1.10 5.99 -10.75
CA GLY A 26 -0.36 5.93 -10.83
C GLY A 26 -1.04 6.78 -9.76
N THR A 27 -2.04 6.19 -9.11
CA THR A 27 -2.92 6.90 -8.16
C THR A 27 -2.28 7.15 -6.80
N GLY A 28 -1.11 6.55 -6.54
CA GLY A 28 -0.43 6.62 -5.25
C GLY A 28 -1.07 5.75 -4.17
N SER A 29 -1.95 4.82 -4.50
CA SER A 29 -2.65 3.99 -3.51
C SER A 29 -3.10 2.66 -4.11
N VAL A 30 -2.87 1.58 -3.38
CA VAL A 30 -3.33 0.23 -3.69
C VAL A 30 -3.96 -0.36 -2.43
N MET A 31 -5.14 -0.93 -2.56
CA MET A 31 -5.92 -1.53 -1.48
C MET A 31 -6.18 -2.99 -1.81
N GLY A 32 -6.14 -3.84 -0.80
CA GLY A 32 -6.58 -5.23 -0.88
C GLY A 32 -7.45 -5.56 0.33
N THR A 33 -7.89 -6.81 0.40
CA THR A 33 -8.68 -7.28 1.54
C THR A 33 -7.81 -7.23 2.81
N GLY A 34 -8.23 -6.44 3.81
CA GLY A 34 -7.55 -6.34 5.11
C GLY A 34 -6.34 -5.41 5.17
N ALA A 35 -5.84 -4.93 4.01
CA ALA A 35 -4.65 -4.08 3.98
C ALA A 35 -4.68 -3.06 2.83
N ALA A 36 -4.08 -1.90 3.04
CA ALA A 36 -3.88 -0.86 2.04
C ALA A 36 -2.44 -0.36 2.08
N ILE A 37 -1.90 0.06 0.94
CA ILE A 37 -0.59 0.70 0.80
C ILE A 37 -0.75 1.98 -0.02
N PHE A 38 -0.26 3.11 0.47
CA PHE A 38 -0.42 4.40 -0.20
C PHE A 38 0.72 5.36 0.09
N MET A 39 0.94 6.31 -0.82
CA MET A 39 1.89 7.39 -0.65
C MET A 39 1.25 8.53 0.14
N GLN A 40 1.94 8.99 1.17
CA GLN A 40 1.59 10.16 1.96
C GLN A 40 2.70 11.20 1.82
N ASN A 41 2.33 12.41 1.41
CA ASN A 41 3.25 13.55 1.39
C ASN A 41 3.15 14.26 2.74
N GLU A 42 4.23 14.26 3.52
CA GLU A 42 4.31 15.03 4.76
C GLU A 42 4.85 16.45 4.49
N SER A 43 5.66 16.61 3.44
CA SER A 43 6.12 17.89 2.92
C SER A 43 6.42 17.79 1.43
N ILE A 44 6.81 18.92 0.80
CA ILE A 44 7.15 18.97 -0.64
C ILE A 44 8.28 17.98 -0.97
N THR A 45 9.22 17.80 -0.06
CA THR A 45 10.40 16.94 -0.21
C THR A 45 10.27 15.58 0.46
N GLU A 46 9.32 15.42 1.38
CA GLU A 46 9.22 14.25 2.24
C GLU A 46 7.96 13.44 1.91
N LYS A 47 8.21 12.27 1.33
CA LYS A 47 7.19 11.31 0.95
C LYS A 47 7.40 10.01 1.72
N TYR A 48 6.32 9.51 2.29
CA TYR A 48 6.26 8.26 3.02
C TYR A 48 5.35 7.28 2.29
N ILE A 49 5.69 6.01 2.36
CA ILE A 49 4.81 4.90 2.03
C ILE A 49 4.15 4.47 3.33
N VAL A 50 2.83 4.49 3.36
CA VAL A 50 2.02 4.09 4.51
C VAL A 50 1.33 2.80 4.15
N ILE A 51 1.44 1.80 5.02
CA ILE A 51 0.63 0.58 4.96
C ILE A 51 -0.37 0.65 6.11
N SER A 52 -1.63 0.39 5.83
CA SER A 52 -2.69 0.33 6.84
C SER A 52 -3.31 -1.06 6.84
N LYS A 53 -3.44 -1.67 8.01
CA LYS A 53 -4.17 -2.91 8.24
C LYS A 53 -5.51 -2.57 8.85
N ASP A 54 -6.59 -3.05 8.26
CA ASP A 54 -7.93 -2.93 8.83
C ASP A 54 -8.66 -4.25 8.65
N ASN A 55 -8.75 -5.01 9.75
CA ASN A 55 -9.45 -6.30 9.78
C ASN A 55 -10.85 -6.17 10.39
N GLY A 56 -11.33 -4.95 10.66
CA GLY A 56 -12.64 -4.67 11.28
C GLY A 56 -12.82 -5.16 12.72
N LEU A 57 -11.86 -5.90 13.27
CA LEU A 57 -11.87 -6.48 14.62
C LEU A 57 -11.01 -5.67 15.61
N GLU A 58 -9.94 -5.09 15.11
CA GLU A 58 -8.94 -4.35 15.88
C GLU A 58 -8.83 -2.92 15.34
N PRO A 59 -8.38 -1.95 16.15
CA PRO A 59 -8.09 -0.62 15.65
C PRO A 59 -7.11 -0.69 14.47
N PRO A 60 -7.34 0.11 13.41
CA PRO A 60 -6.51 0.06 12.23
C PRO A 60 -5.06 0.36 12.61
N THR A 61 -4.16 -0.49 12.12
CA THR A 61 -2.72 -0.37 12.39
C THR A 61 -2.04 0.20 11.16
N ASP A 62 -1.48 1.39 11.28
CA ASP A 62 -0.68 1.99 10.24
C ASP A 62 0.83 1.82 10.51
N GLN A 63 1.58 1.65 9.42
CA GLN A 63 3.04 1.63 9.46
C GLN A 63 3.61 2.47 8.33
N ARG A 64 4.56 3.34 8.67
CA ARG A 64 5.12 4.34 7.77
C ARG A 64 6.58 3.99 7.43
N PHE A 65 6.91 4.09 6.15
CA PHE A 65 8.25 3.89 5.60
C PHE A 65 8.64 5.11 4.78
N VAL A 66 9.91 5.50 4.79
CA VAL A 66 10.40 6.49 3.81
C VAL A 66 10.28 5.91 2.40
N ALA A 67 10.01 6.75 1.39
CA ALA A 67 9.80 6.29 0.01
C ALA A 67 10.93 5.39 -0.56
N GLY A 68 12.17 5.56 -0.09
CA GLY A 68 13.31 4.71 -0.46
C GLY A 68 13.26 3.28 0.10
N ARG A 69 12.42 3.01 1.12
CA ARG A 69 12.23 1.69 1.74
C ARG A 69 11.02 0.94 1.16
N TYR A 70 10.77 1.11 -0.14
CA TYR A 70 9.65 0.46 -0.84
C TYR A 70 9.63 -1.05 -0.66
N LYS A 71 10.81 -1.70 -0.67
CA LYS A 71 10.89 -3.16 -0.54
C LYS A 71 10.33 -3.64 0.81
N GLU A 72 10.73 -3.00 1.91
CA GLU A 72 10.23 -3.32 3.26
C GLU A 72 8.72 -3.08 3.37
N ALA A 73 8.26 -1.94 2.83
CA ALA A 73 6.84 -1.60 2.79
C ALA A 73 6.00 -2.62 2.01
N LEU A 74 6.52 -3.08 0.87
CA LEU A 74 5.86 -4.09 0.05
C LEU A 74 5.82 -5.45 0.74
N GLU A 75 6.92 -5.87 1.37
CA GLU A 75 6.97 -7.13 2.12
C GLU A 75 5.94 -7.15 3.25
N LEU A 76 5.83 -6.05 4.00
CA LEU A 76 4.81 -5.90 5.05
C LEU A 76 3.39 -5.93 4.48
N PHE A 77 3.13 -5.18 3.41
CA PHE A 77 1.83 -5.18 2.74
C PHE A 77 1.43 -6.59 2.27
N GLN A 78 2.35 -7.32 1.63
CA GLN A 78 2.09 -8.69 1.18
C GLN A 78 1.89 -9.68 2.34
N GLN A 79 2.52 -9.45 3.49
CA GLN A 79 2.27 -10.23 4.69
C GLN A 79 0.86 -9.98 5.21
N TRP A 80 0.43 -8.71 5.30
CA TRP A 80 -0.90 -8.35 5.79
C TRP A 80 -2.04 -8.78 4.85
N LEU A 81 -1.78 -8.88 3.54
CA LEU A 81 -2.74 -9.41 2.58
C LEU A 81 -3.00 -10.93 2.69
N LYS A 82 -2.18 -11.65 3.45
CA LYS A 82 -2.29 -13.11 3.66
C LYS A 82 -2.82 -13.48 5.04
N ASP A 83 -2.93 -12.49 5.93
CA ASP A 83 -3.42 -12.62 7.30
C ASP A 83 -4.95 -12.59 7.32
#